data_AF-A0A2P9F0M6-F1
#
_entry.id   AF-A0A2P9F0M6-F1
#
_cell.length_a   1.000
_cell.length_b   1.000
_cell.length_c   1.000
_cell.angle_alpha   90.00
_cell.angle_beta   90.00
_cell.angle_gamma   90.00
#
_symmetry.space_group_name_H-M   'P 1'
#
loop_
_entity.id
_entity.type
_entity.pdbx_description
1 polymer ?
#
loop_
_entity_poly.entity_id
_entity_poly.type
_entity_poly.pdbx_seq_one_letter_code
_entity_poly.pdbx_strand_id
1 'polypeptide(L)'
;MRQASMYHYVSGKEELLAELLESTVTPSLGYARDLLTRDAEPAEERLWELCRADVELLCGGPHNLGGLYLLPEVRAERFAGFHAVRAELKDAYGQLIAATAVGGALAKIELELRTDLVFGLIEGVILVHRSDPDRDVSGFAEATADAALRIVGA
;
A
#
# COMPACT_ATOMS: atom_id res chain seq x y z
N MET A 1 17.97 -4.10 -37.47
CA MET A 1 16.87 -3.51 -36.67
C MET A 1 16.95 -1.99 -36.78
N ARG A 2 15.85 -1.30 -37.13
CA ARG A 2 15.80 0.15 -37.30
C ARG A 2 15.38 0.83 -35.99
N GLN A 3 16.02 1.96 -35.68
CA GLN A 3 15.90 2.74 -34.45
C GLN A 3 14.46 3.07 -34.03
N ALA A 4 13.54 3.24 -34.99
CA ALA A 4 12.12 3.54 -34.73
C ALA A 4 11.35 2.40 -34.05
N SER A 5 11.70 1.13 -34.29
CA SER A 5 11.04 -0.01 -33.62
C SER A 5 11.50 -0.18 -32.17
N MET A 6 12.64 0.40 -31.79
CA MET A 6 13.17 0.33 -30.42
C MET A 6 12.39 1.26 -29.47
N TYR A 7 12.06 2.48 -29.92
CA TYR A 7 11.31 3.45 -29.11
C TYR A 7 9.87 2.99 -28.82
N HIS A 8 9.16 2.43 -29.80
CA HIS A 8 7.80 1.91 -29.57
C HIS A 8 7.76 0.73 -28.58
N TYR A 9 8.75 -0.16 -28.62
CA TYR A 9 8.80 -1.31 -27.72
C TYR A 9 9.16 -0.91 -26.28
N VAL A 10 10.05 0.08 -26.13
CA VAL A 10 10.44 0.61 -24.82
C VAL A 10 9.28 1.39 -24.18
N SER A 11 8.55 2.22 -24.95
CA SER A 11 7.34 2.89 -24.44
C SER A 11 6.27 1.90 -23.98
N GLY A 12 5.97 0.87 -24.77
CA GLY A 12 4.95 -0.12 -24.40
C GLY A 12 5.32 -0.96 -23.17
N LYS A 13 6.61 -1.25 -22.95
CA LYS A 13 7.07 -1.95 -21.74
C LYS A 13 6.89 -1.11 -20.48
N GLU A 14 7.20 0.18 -20.57
CA GLU A 14 7.09 1.09 -19.43
C GLU A 14 5.63 1.44 -19.12
N GLU A 15 4.76 1.54 -20.13
CA GLU A 15 3.30 1.66 -19.95
C GLU A 15 2.73 0.42 -19.26
N LEU A 16 3.08 -0.79 -19.73
CA LEU A 16 2.66 -2.03 -19.10
C LEU A 16 3.15 -2.12 -17.64
N LEU A 17 4.38 -1.68 -17.35
CA LEU A 17 4.89 -1.65 -15.99
C LEU A 17 4.11 -0.66 -15.12
N ALA A 18 3.73 0.50 -15.65
CA ALA A 18 2.93 1.49 -14.93
C ALA A 18 1.54 0.94 -14.61
N GLU A 19 0.87 0.32 -15.58
CA GLU A 19 -0.43 -0.33 -15.37
C GLU A 19 -0.35 -1.45 -14.32
N LEU A 20 0.71 -2.28 -14.35
CA LEU A 20 0.92 -3.33 -13.35
C LEU A 20 1.10 -2.74 -11.95
N LEU A 21 1.87 -1.67 -11.80
CA LEU A 21 2.07 -0.99 -10.50
C LEU A 21 0.80 -0.31 -10.00
N GLU A 22 0.02 0.31 -10.87
CA GLU A 22 -1.27 0.90 -10.49
C GLU A 22 -2.28 -0.17 -10.05
N SER A 23 -2.23 -1.35 -10.67
CA SER A 23 -3.10 -2.47 -10.31
C SER A 23 -2.88 -3.01 -8.90
N THR A 24 -1.69 -2.80 -8.30
CA THR A 24 -1.37 -3.26 -6.94
C THR A 24 -1.81 -2.30 -5.85
N VAL A 25 -2.22 -1.08 -6.19
CA VAL A 25 -2.57 -0.02 -5.22
C VAL A 25 -4.00 0.50 -5.39
N THR A 26 -4.55 0.44 -6.60
CA THR A 26 -5.92 0.92 -6.88
C THR A 26 -7.01 0.17 -6.09
N PRO A 27 -6.97 -1.18 -5.94
CA PRO A 27 -7.95 -1.89 -5.12
C PRO A 27 -7.90 -1.48 -3.64
N SER A 28 -6.69 -1.35 -3.09
CA SER A 28 -6.43 -0.86 -1.74
C SER A 28 -7.02 0.53 -1.51
N LEU A 29 -6.80 1.46 -2.44
CA LEU A 29 -7.36 2.81 -2.35
C LEU A 29 -8.89 2.79 -2.42
N GLY A 30 -9.47 1.95 -3.29
CA GLY A 30 -10.91 1.74 -3.36
C GLY A 30 -11.48 1.28 -2.01
N TYR A 31 -10.83 0.31 -1.37
CA TYR A 31 -11.25 -0.21 -0.07
C TYR A 31 -11.05 0.80 1.07
N ALA A 32 -9.92 1.52 1.07
CA ALA A 32 -9.65 2.57 2.05
C ALA A 32 -10.71 3.68 1.99
N ARG A 33 -11.11 4.10 0.79
CA ARG A 33 -12.19 5.08 0.58
C ARG A 33 -13.53 4.57 1.11
N ASP A 34 -13.85 3.30 0.90
CA ASP A 34 -15.07 2.69 1.43
C ASP A 34 -15.06 2.70 2.97
N LEU A 35 -13.97 2.24 3.59
CA LEU A 35 -13.80 2.24 5.05
C LEU A 35 -13.89 3.65 5.66
N LEU A 36 -13.37 4.68 4.98
CA LEU A 36 -13.51 6.06 5.42
C LEU A 36 -14.97 6.54 5.50
N THR A 37 -15.92 5.89 4.79
CA THR A 37 -17.34 6.23 4.88
C THR A 37 -18.09 5.49 6.00
N ARG A 38 -17.48 4.48 6.63
CA ARG A 38 -18.11 3.62 7.63
C ARG A 38 -17.96 4.19 9.05
N ASP A 39 -18.40 5.42 9.27
CA ASP A 39 -18.23 6.12 10.58
C ASP A 39 -18.95 5.45 11.77
N ALA A 40 -19.85 4.50 11.50
CA ALA A 40 -20.48 3.70 12.55
C ALA A 40 -19.56 2.62 13.14
N GLU A 41 -18.49 2.23 12.43
CA GLU A 41 -17.50 1.24 12.86
C GLU A 41 -16.32 1.93 13.55
N PRO A 42 -15.76 1.34 14.63
CA PRO A 42 -14.56 1.86 15.27
C PRO A 42 -13.42 2.09 14.28
N ALA A 43 -12.70 3.21 14.40
CA ALA A 43 -11.62 3.55 13.48
C ALA A 43 -10.48 2.52 13.53
N GLU A 44 -10.25 1.93 14.70
CA GLU A 44 -9.27 0.87 14.94
C GLU A 44 -9.63 -0.40 14.15
N GLU A 45 -10.91 -0.81 14.15
CA GLU A 45 -11.38 -1.96 13.37
C GLU A 45 -11.23 -1.71 11.87
N ARG A 46 -11.59 -0.51 11.40
CA ARG A 46 -11.44 -0.12 9.99
C ARG A 46 -9.98 -0.07 9.55
N LEU A 47 -9.08 0.47 10.39
CA LEU A 47 -7.64 0.47 10.14
C LEU A 47 -7.10 -0.96 10.06
N TRP A 48 -7.51 -1.83 10.98
CA TRP A 48 -7.13 -3.24 10.98
C TRP A 48 -7.60 -3.95 9.70
N GLU A 49 -8.84 -3.72 9.28
CA GLU A 49 -9.38 -4.27 8.04
C GLU A 49 -8.60 -3.83 6.80
N LEU A 50 -8.25 -2.54 6.71
CA LEU A 50 -7.45 -2.03 5.59
C LEU A 50 -6.08 -2.70 5.57
N CYS A 51 -5.40 -2.79 6.72
CA CYS A 51 -4.09 -3.42 6.83
C CYS A 51 -4.14 -4.89 6.38
N ARG A 52 -5.14 -5.65 6.85
CA ARG A 52 -5.29 -7.07 6.48
C ARG A 52 -5.54 -7.21 4.98
N ALA A 53 -6.48 -6.44 4.43
CA ALA A 53 -6.82 -6.50 3.01
C ALA A 53 -5.64 -6.13 2.10
N ASP A 54 -4.85 -5.13 2.48
CA ASP A 54 -3.64 -4.74 1.74
C ASP A 54 -2.60 -5.85 1.71
N VAL A 55 -2.35 -6.51 2.83
CA VAL A 55 -1.39 -7.63 2.88
C VAL A 55 -1.88 -8.81 2.04
N GLU A 56 -3.16 -9.14 2.11
CA GLU A 56 -3.78 -10.17 1.27
C GLU A 56 -3.63 -9.84 -0.23
N LEU A 57 -3.81 -8.57 -0.62
CA LEU A 57 -3.61 -8.13 -2.00
C LEU A 57 -2.15 -8.23 -2.42
N LEU A 58 -1.23 -7.71 -1.61
CA LEU A 58 0.20 -7.62 -1.93
C LEU A 58 0.90 -8.99 -1.93
N CYS A 59 0.40 -9.95 -1.14
CA CYS A 59 1.02 -11.26 -0.94
C CYS A 59 0.18 -12.43 -1.50
N GLY A 60 -1.06 -12.21 -1.93
CA GLY A 60 -1.94 -13.27 -2.44
C GLY A 60 -1.85 -13.52 -3.94
N GLY A 61 -1.19 -12.63 -4.70
CA GLY A 61 -1.03 -12.76 -6.15
C GLY A 61 -0.01 -13.84 -6.56
N PRO A 62 -0.13 -14.42 -7.77
CA PRO A 62 0.84 -15.41 -8.29
C PRO A 62 2.25 -14.82 -8.52
N HIS A 63 2.35 -13.49 -8.52
CA HIS A 63 3.58 -12.74 -8.66
C HIS A 63 3.63 -11.66 -7.59
N ASN A 64 4.79 -11.50 -6.96
CA ASN A 64 5.05 -10.41 -6.02
C ASN A 64 5.35 -9.12 -6.79
N LEU A 65 4.30 -8.51 -7.35
CA LEU A 65 4.38 -7.26 -8.11
C LEU A 65 4.83 -6.08 -7.25
N GLY A 66 4.57 -6.11 -5.93
CA GLY A 66 5.06 -5.10 -5.00
C GLY A 66 6.59 -4.97 -5.03
N GLY A 67 7.32 -6.04 -5.34
CA GLY A 67 8.78 -6.00 -5.50
C GLY A 67 9.27 -5.03 -6.58
N LEU A 68 8.38 -4.65 -7.52
CA LEU A 68 8.68 -3.69 -8.59
C LEU A 68 8.79 -2.25 -8.08
N TYR A 69 8.25 -1.94 -6.88
CA TYR A 69 8.29 -0.59 -6.29
C TYR A 69 9.74 -0.10 -6.05
N LEU A 70 10.67 -1.04 -5.94
CA LEU A 70 12.08 -0.79 -5.63
C LEU A 70 12.95 -0.56 -6.89
N LEU A 71 12.39 -0.72 -8.09
CA LEU A 71 13.11 -0.51 -9.33
C LEU A 71 13.42 0.99 -9.53
N PRO A 72 14.67 1.39 -9.84
CA PRO A 72 15.02 2.79 -10.08
C PRO A 72 14.16 3.48 -11.15
N GLU A 73 13.71 2.71 -12.15
CA GLU A 73 12.86 3.16 -13.26
C GLU A 73 11.53 3.73 -12.79
N VAL A 74 11.00 3.23 -11.67
CA VAL A 74 9.71 3.68 -11.11
C VAL A 74 9.76 5.14 -10.63
N ARG A 75 10.95 5.73 -10.49
CA ARG A 75 11.11 7.16 -10.16
C ARG A 75 10.84 8.10 -11.35
N ALA A 76 10.69 7.57 -12.57
CA ALA A 76 10.45 8.38 -13.75
C ALA A 76 9.03 8.99 -13.77
N GLU A 77 8.88 10.14 -14.43
CA GLU A 77 7.62 10.90 -14.51
C GLU A 77 6.43 10.10 -15.04
N ARG A 78 6.68 9.12 -15.92
CA ARG A 78 5.64 8.23 -16.45
C ARG A 78 4.91 7.39 -15.39
N PHE A 79 5.49 7.22 -14.21
CA PHE A 79 4.87 6.52 -13.08
C PHE A 79 4.17 7.48 -12.11
N ALA A 80 3.97 8.74 -12.49
CA ALA A 80 3.29 9.73 -11.66
C ALA A 80 1.86 9.31 -11.27
N GLY A 81 1.15 8.57 -12.14
CA GLY A 81 -0.16 7.99 -11.83
C GLY A 81 -0.10 7.05 -10.63
N PHE A 82 0.74 6.02 -10.72
CA PHE A 82 1.07 5.14 -9.58
C PHE A 82 1.43 5.90 -8.31
N HIS A 83 2.35 6.88 -8.38
CA HIS A 83 2.76 7.66 -7.20
C HIS A 83 1.61 8.46 -6.60
N ALA A 84 0.73 9.03 -7.43
CA ALA A 84 -0.44 9.77 -6.98
C ALA A 84 -1.44 8.86 -6.26
N VAL A 85 -1.75 7.70 -6.84
CA VAL A 85 -2.67 6.71 -6.23
C VAL A 85 -2.10 6.18 -4.91
N ARG A 86 -0.79 5.91 -4.86
CA ARG A 86 -0.11 5.48 -3.63
C ARG A 86 -0.06 6.56 -2.55
N ALA A 87 0.15 7.82 -2.93
CA ALA A 87 0.09 8.93 -2.00
C ALA A 87 -1.33 9.08 -1.43
N GLU A 88 -2.36 8.96 -2.26
CA GLU A 88 -3.75 9.03 -1.79
C GLU A 88 -4.10 7.87 -0.86
N LEU A 89 -3.63 6.66 -1.13
CA LEU A 89 -3.80 5.53 -0.22
C LEU A 89 -3.15 5.82 1.14
N LYS A 90 -1.93 6.35 1.14
CA LYS A 90 -1.24 6.75 2.37
C LYS A 90 -1.99 7.84 3.13
N ASP A 91 -2.58 8.81 2.43
CA ASP A 91 -3.41 9.84 3.05
C ASP A 91 -4.68 9.23 3.68
N ALA A 92 -5.26 8.19 3.06
CA ALA A 92 -6.40 7.46 3.63
C ALA A 92 -6.01 6.69 4.91
N TYR A 93 -4.83 6.07 4.95
CA TYR A 93 -4.27 5.51 6.19
C TYR A 93 -4.15 6.59 7.27
N GLY A 94 -3.58 7.75 6.94
CA GLY A 94 -3.44 8.86 7.89
C GLY A 94 -4.78 9.35 8.45
N GLN A 95 -5.82 9.39 7.62
CA GLN A 95 -7.19 9.74 8.05
C GLN A 95 -7.78 8.69 9.00
N LEU A 96 -7.64 7.40 8.70
CA LEU A 96 -8.10 6.33 9.59
C LEU A 96 -7.35 6.35 10.93
N ILE A 97 -6.04 6.57 10.91
CA ILE A 97 -5.24 6.71 12.13
C ILE A 97 -5.74 7.90 12.94
N ALA A 98 -5.94 9.07 12.31
CA ALA A 98 -6.43 10.27 12.98
C ALA A 98 -7.83 10.10 13.59
N ALA A 99 -8.65 9.20 13.04
CA ALA A 99 -9.98 8.89 13.56
C ALA A 99 -9.95 7.98 14.80
N THR A 100 -8.83 7.29 15.08
CA THR A 100 -8.67 6.51 16.32
C THR A 100 -8.60 7.42 17.54
N ALA A 101 -8.96 6.90 18.73
CA ALA A 101 -8.93 7.68 19.96
C ALA A 101 -7.52 8.23 20.27
N VAL A 102 -6.48 7.41 20.05
CA VAL A 102 -5.08 7.81 20.24
C VAL A 102 -4.64 8.77 19.16
N GLY A 103 -4.94 8.47 17.89
CA GLY A 103 -4.52 9.27 16.75
C GLY A 103 -5.09 10.69 16.74
N GLY A 104 -6.36 10.85 17.16
CA GLY A 104 -7.00 12.17 17.27
C GLY A 104 -6.39 13.07 18.36
N ALA A 105 -5.64 12.50 19.31
CA ALA A 105 -4.95 13.26 20.35
C ALA A 105 -3.51 13.67 19.98
N LEU A 106 -3.00 13.21 18.83
CA LEU A 106 -1.62 13.44 18.42
C LEU A 106 -1.40 14.84 17.87
N ALA A 107 -0.19 15.36 18.09
CA ALA A 107 0.27 16.49 17.31
C ALA A 107 0.43 16.09 15.83
N LYS A 108 0.22 17.03 14.91
CA LYS A 108 0.28 16.78 13.45
C LYS A 108 1.54 16.01 13.02
N ILE A 109 2.71 16.41 13.50
CA ILE A 109 3.99 15.76 13.16
C ILE A 109 4.06 14.31 13.65
N GLU A 110 3.46 14.00 14.80
CA GLU A 110 3.44 12.65 15.35
C GLU A 110 2.46 11.74 14.61
N LEU A 111 1.36 12.30 14.12
CA LEU A 111 0.41 11.60 13.24
C LEU A 111 1.05 11.27 11.89
N GLU A 112 1.76 12.23 11.29
CA GLU A 112 2.51 12.04 10.04
C GLU A 112 3.55 10.92 10.19
N LEU A 113 4.35 10.94 11.27
CA LEU A 113 5.34 9.89 11.54
C LEU A 113 4.70 8.52 11.76
N ARG A 114 3.56 8.42 12.47
CA ARG A 114 2.85 7.14 12.62
C ARG A 114 2.27 6.65 11.31
N THR A 115 1.76 7.54 10.47
CA THR A 115 1.28 7.20 9.12
C THR A 115 2.43 6.64 8.28
N ASP A 116 3.61 7.26 8.33
CA ASP A 116 4.82 6.76 7.66
C ASP A 116 5.21 5.35 8.14
N LEU A 117 5.17 5.11 9.46
CA LEU A 117 5.53 3.82 10.05
C LEU A 117 4.55 2.71 9.70
N VAL A 118 3.24 2.97 9.79
CA VAL A 118 2.21 1.99 9.41
C VAL A 118 2.28 1.70 7.91
N PHE A 119 2.37 2.73 7.08
CA PHE A 119 2.47 2.53 5.64
C PHE A 119 3.76 1.80 5.24
N GLY A 120 4.88 2.11 5.92
CA GLY A 120 6.14 1.39 5.76
C GLY A 120 6.09 -0.07 6.21
N LEU A 121 5.32 -0.40 7.25
CA LEU A 121 5.05 -1.78 7.65
C LEU A 121 4.31 -2.53 6.54
N ILE A 122 3.24 -1.93 5.99
CA ILE A 122 2.43 -2.53 4.93
C ILE A 122 3.25 -2.76 3.67
N GLU A 123 4.08 -1.80 3.24
CA GLU A 123 4.97 -2.04 2.10
C GLU A 123 6.09 -3.03 2.42
N GLY A 124 6.55 -3.08 3.67
CA GLY A 124 7.57 -4.01 4.13
C GLY A 124 7.18 -5.48 3.93
N VAL A 125 5.88 -5.80 3.97
CA VAL A 125 5.39 -7.18 3.78
C VAL A 125 5.79 -7.76 2.43
N ILE A 126 5.96 -6.91 1.42
CA ILE A 126 6.42 -7.28 0.07
C ILE A 126 7.77 -7.99 0.16
N LEU A 127 8.71 -7.43 0.93
CA LEU A 127 10.05 -8.00 1.11
C LEU A 127 10.01 -9.24 2.00
N VAL A 128 9.22 -9.22 3.06
CA VAL A 128 9.07 -10.37 3.97
C VAL A 128 8.50 -11.57 3.24
N HIS A 129 7.41 -11.39 2.49
CA HIS A 129 6.77 -12.45 1.70
C HIS A 129 7.70 -12.95 0.59
N ARG A 130 8.50 -12.08 -0.04
CA ARG A 130 9.51 -12.52 -1.02
C ARG A 130 10.52 -13.50 -0.43
N SER A 131 10.86 -13.37 0.84
CA SER A 131 11.80 -14.27 1.52
C SER A 131 11.18 -15.62 1.92
N ASP A 132 9.84 -15.71 1.94
CA ASP A 132 9.08 -16.87 2.39
C ASP A 132 7.74 -16.95 1.63
N PRO A 133 7.77 -17.33 0.34
CA PRO A 133 6.60 -17.24 -0.56
C PRO A 133 5.52 -18.28 -0.26
N ASP A 134 5.87 -19.40 0.39
CA ASP A 134 4.95 -20.49 0.71
C ASP A 134 4.21 -20.28 2.05
N ARG A 135 4.43 -19.14 2.70
CA ARG A 135 3.83 -18.82 3.99
C ARG A 135 2.32 -18.67 3.92
N ASP A 136 1.67 -18.92 5.05
CA ASP A 136 0.24 -18.60 5.19
C ASP A 136 0.02 -17.07 5.12
N VAL A 137 -0.55 -16.63 4.01
CA VAL A 137 -0.84 -15.21 3.74
C VAL A 137 -1.92 -14.69 4.67
N SER A 138 -2.92 -15.50 5.03
CA SER A 138 -4.03 -15.07 5.88
C SER A 138 -3.54 -14.78 7.30
N GLY A 139 -2.84 -15.74 7.92
CA GLY A 139 -2.22 -15.52 9.23
C GLY A 139 -1.19 -14.39 9.23
N PHE A 140 -0.47 -14.18 8.12
CA PHE A 140 0.47 -13.06 8.00
C PHE A 140 -0.23 -11.70 7.90
N ALA A 141 -1.37 -11.63 7.19
CA ALA A 141 -2.18 -10.43 7.07
C ALA A 141 -2.77 -10.02 8.42
N GLU A 142 -3.36 -10.96 9.17
CA GLU A 142 -3.89 -10.72 10.51
C GLU A 142 -2.79 -10.23 11.47
N ALA A 143 -1.63 -10.91 11.50
CA ALA A 143 -0.52 -10.53 12.36
C ALA A 143 0.04 -9.13 12.02
N THR A 144 0.04 -8.76 10.74
CA THR A 144 0.47 -7.43 10.29
C THR A 144 -0.55 -6.35 10.69
N ALA A 145 -1.84 -6.63 10.55
CA ALA A 145 -2.90 -5.71 10.97
C ALA A 145 -2.86 -5.47 12.50
N ASP A 146 -2.65 -6.53 13.29
CA ASP A 146 -2.44 -6.39 14.73
C ASP A 146 -1.18 -5.56 15.06
N ALA A 147 -0.11 -5.70 14.28
CA ALA A 147 1.11 -4.91 14.47
C ALA A 147 0.89 -3.42 14.14
N ALA A 148 0.08 -3.10 13.13
CA ALA A 148 -0.28 -1.74 12.78
C ALA A 148 -1.03 -1.04 13.93
N LEU A 149 -1.98 -1.72 14.57
CA LEU A 149 -2.69 -1.19 15.74
C LEU A 149 -1.72 -0.84 16.89
N ARG A 150 -0.76 -1.72 17.18
CA ARG A 150 0.26 -1.48 18.21
C ARG A 150 1.14 -0.27 17.90
N ILE A 151 1.43 0.01 16.62
CA ILE A 151 2.20 1.21 16.21
C ILE A 151 1.40 2.49 16.50
N VAL A 152 0.09 2.47 16.26
CA VAL A 152 -0.77 3.64 16.50
C VAL A 152 -1.18 3.79 17.98
N GLY A 153 -0.89 2.78 18.80
CA GLY A 153 -1.17 2.76 20.23
C GLY A 153 -2.59 2.29 20.57
N ALA A 154 -3.23 1.60 19.64
CA ALA A 154 -4.55 0.99 19.79
C ALA A 154 -4.45 -0.50 20.14
#